data_AF-A0A945QE69-F1
#
_entry.id   AF-A0A945QE69-F1
#
_cell.length_a   1.000
_cell.length_b   1.000
_cell.length_c   1.000
_cell.angle_alpha   90.00
_cell.angle_beta   90.00
_cell.angle_gamma   90.00
#
_symmetry.space_group_name_H-M   'P 1'
#
loop_
_entity.id
_entity.type
_entity.pdbx_description
1 polymer ?
#
loop_
_entity_poly.entity_id
_entity_poly.type
_entity_poly.pdbx_seq_one_letter_code
_entity_poly.pdbx_strand_id
1 'polypeptide(L)'
;MTIEILMPALSPTMTEGALAKWLIKEGDKVSSGDVLAEIETDKATMELEAADEGVLGKILIAGGTQGVAVNTPIALLLEEGEDKSALKNAVISQPAAAPSAPAPAPTPPQAVSPPPATPSAPLQAQAPAESEWSGKTITLTLREALRDAMAEEMRRDPLVFLMGEEVAQYQGAYKVSQGLLDEFGDRRVIDTPITEMGF
;
A
#
# COMPACT_ATOMS: atom_id res chain seq x y z
N MET A 1 -31.85 -7.99 -4.54
CA MET A 1 -31.11 -7.65 -5.77
C MET A 1 -29.64 -8.00 -5.57
N THR A 2 -28.89 -8.31 -6.63
CA THR A 2 -27.44 -8.53 -6.51
C THR A 2 -26.71 -7.20 -6.52
N ILE A 3 -25.90 -6.94 -5.49
CA ILE A 3 -25.02 -5.78 -5.40
C ILE A 3 -23.66 -6.18 -5.97
N GLU A 4 -23.13 -5.41 -6.92
CA GLU A 4 -21.80 -5.66 -7.48
C GLU A 4 -20.75 -5.02 -6.58
N ILE A 5 -19.82 -5.84 -6.07
CA ILE A 5 -18.63 -5.33 -5.40
C ILE A 5 -17.64 -4.97 -6.51
N LEU A 6 -17.35 -3.68 -6.64
CA LEU A 6 -16.42 -3.16 -7.64
C LEU A 6 -15.02 -3.01 -7.04
N MET A 7 -13.99 -3.07 -7.89
CA MET A 7 -12.62 -2.72 -7.51
C MET A 7 -12.55 -1.23 -7.15
N PRO A 8 -12.23 -0.85 -5.90
CA PRO A 8 -12.20 0.54 -5.48
C PRO A 8 -10.96 1.26 -6.01
N ALA A 9 -11.06 2.58 -6.15
CA ALA A 9 -9.90 3.45 -6.31
C ALA A 9 -9.31 3.75 -4.92
N LEU A 10 -8.14 3.22 -4.62
CA LEU A 10 -7.43 3.48 -3.36
C LEU A 10 -6.51 4.72 -3.43
N SER A 11 -6.36 5.31 -4.61
CA SER A 11 -5.62 6.55 -4.86
C SER A 11 -6.26 7.34 -6.02
N PRO A 12 -6.19 8.69 -6.04
CA PRO A 12 -6.72 9.52 -7.12
C PRO A 12 -6.15 9.19 -8.51
N THR A 13 -4.97 8.57 -8.58
CA THR A 13 -4.28 8.20 -9.83
C THR A 13 -4.31 6.71 -10.13
N MET A 14 -4.98 5.90 -9.29
CA MET A 14 -5.02 4.45 -9.47
C MET A 14 -5.91 4.06 -10.65
N THR A 15 -5.34 3.34 -11.61
CA THR A 15 -6.08 2.81 -12.78
C THR A 15 -6.35 1.30 -12.66
N GLU A 16 -5.48 0.57 -11.98
CA GLU A 16 -5.56 -0.87 -11.77
C GLU A 16 -4.93 -1.28 -10.43
N GLY A 17 -5.31 -2.45 -9.91
CA GLY A 17 -4.74 -3.05 -8.70
C GLY A 17 -4.66 -4.57 -8.81
N ALA A 18 -3.91 -5.21 -7.92
CA ALA A 18 -3.84 -6.66 -7.81
C ALA A 18 -4.70 -7.13 -6.64
N LEU A 19 -5.58 -8.11 -6.88
CA LEU A 19 -6.36 -8.74 -5.80
C LEU A 19 -5.49 -9.83 -5.17
N ALA A 20 -4.80 -9.53 -4.07
CA ALA A 20 -3.82 -10.44 -3.47
C ALA A 20 -4.51 -11.68 -2.89
N LYS A 21 -5.52 -11.49 -2.03
CA LYS A 21 -6.15 -12.59 -1.31
C LYS A 21 -7.57 -12.24 -0.83
N TRP A 22 -8.48 -13.20 -0.92
CA TRP A 22 -9.79 -13.12 -0.25
C TRP A 22 -9.69 -13.56 1.20
N LEU A 23 -10.27 -12.79 2.11
CA LEU A 23 -10.39 -13.08 3.54
C LEU A 23 -11.72 -13.75 3.87
N ILE A 24 -12.74 -13.54 3.04
CA ILE A 24 -14.06 -14.16 3.12
C ILE A 24 -14.28 -15.21 2.04
N LYS A 25 -15.30 -16.06 2.21
CA LYS A 25 -15.69 -17.12 1.27
C LYS A 25 -17.11 -16.92 0.76
N GLU A 26 -17.42 -17.55 -0.37
CA GLU A 26 -18.79 -17.57 -0.91
C GLU A 26 -19.76 -18.19 0.11
N GLY A 27 -20.79 -17.45 0.46
CA GLY A 27 -21.79 -17.80 1.48
C GLY A 27 -21.58 -17.14 2.84
N ASP A 28 -20.47 -16.42 3.05
CA ASP A 28 -20.24 -15.70 4.30
C ASP A 28 -21.12 -14.45 4.40
N LYS A 29 -21.59 -14.14 5.61
CA LYS A 29 -22.31 -12.90 5.91
C LYS A 29 -21.29 -11.76 6.03
N VAL A 30 -21.57 -10.65 5.36
CA VAL A 30 -20.74 -9.45 5.26
C VAL A 30 -21.56 -8.28 5.80
N SER A 31 -20.97 -7.50 6.69
CA SER A 31 -21.51 -6.23 7.17
C SER A 31 -20.68 -5.06 6.62
N SER A 32 -21.29 -3.87 6.55
CA SER A 32 -20.56 -2.66 6.16
C SER A 32 -19.38 -2.41 7.11
N GLY A 33 -18.19 -2.21 6.55
CA GLY A 33 -16.92 -2.09 7.28
C GLY A 33 -16.17 -3.42 7.50
N ASP A 34 -16.73 -4.58 7.13
CA ASP A 34 -16.00 -5.84 7.21
C ASP A 34 -14.92 -5.94 6.12
N VAL A 35 -13.76 -6.48 6.47
CA VAL A 35 -12.66 -6.70 5.52
C VAL A 35 -12.91 -7.94 4.66
N LEU A 36 -12.96 -7.76 3.34
CA LEU A 36 -13.29 -8.79 2.36
C LEU A 36 -12.06 -9.41 1.71
N ALA A 37 -11.08 -8.58 1.36
CA ALA A 37 -9.89 -9.00 0.61
C ALA A 37 -8.72 -8.05 0.84
N GLU A 38 -7.51 -8.51 0.50
CA GLU A 38 -6.31 -7.69 0.42
C GLU A 38 -6.06 -7.31 -1.04
N ILE A 39 -5.88 -6.01 -1.28
CA ILE A 39 -5.50 -5.44 -2.57
C ILE A 39 -4.05 -5.00 -2.48
N GLU A 40 -3.22 -5.49 -3.39
CA GLU A 40 -1.84 -5.07 -3.54
C GLU A 40 -1.73 -4.06 -4.69
N THR A 41 -1.03 -2.97 -4.42
CA THR A 41 -0.69 -1.93 -5.39
C THR A 41 0.82 -1.79 -5.46
N ASP A 42 1.34 -0.95 -6.36
CA ASP A 42 2.77 -0.67 -6.44
C ASP A 42 3.32 0.02 -5.17
N LYS A 43 2.46 0.67 -4.37
CA LYS A 43 2.85 1.41 -3.16
C LYS A 43 2.59 0.66 -1.86
N ALA A 44 1.50 -0.08 -1.78
CA ALA A 44 1.04 -0.67 -0.53
C ALA A 44 0.09 -1.85 -0.75
N THR A 45 0.01 -2.70 0.27
CA THR A 45 -1.09 -3.63 0.45
C THR A 45 -2.15 -2.94 1.32
N MET A 46 -3.39 -2.93 0.87
CA MET A 46 -4.52 -2.29 1.54
C MET A 46 -5.68 -3.28 1.65
N GLU A 47 -6.51 -3.07 2.65
CA GLU A 47 -7.67 -3.91 2.94
C GLU A 47 -8.91 -3.37 2.22
N LEU A 48 -9.63 -4.25 1.51
CA LEU A 48 -10.93 -3.96 0.91
C LEU A 48 -12.01 -4.13 1.96
N GLU A 49 -12.60 -3.03 2.39
CA GLU A 49 -13.77 -3.02 3.27
C GLU A 49 -15.08 -3.10 2.48
N ALA A 50 -16.07 -3.77 3.03
CA ALA A 50 -17.42 -3.80 2.48
C ALA A 50 -18.11 -2.44 2.61
N ALA A 51 -18.57 -1.88 1.49
CA ALA A 51 -19.45 -0.72 1.52
C ALA A 51 -20.87 -1.10 1.96
N ASP A 52 -21.35 -2.25 1.48
CA ASP A 52 -22.72 -2.74 1.68
C ASP A 52 -22.76 -4.02 2.51
N GLU A 53 -23.92 -4.30 3.11
CA GLU A 53 -24.17 -5.52 3.89
C GLU A 53 -24.94 -6.57 3.09
N GLY A 54 -24.67 -7.86 3.36
CA GLY A 54 -25.31 -8.97 2.65
C GLY A 54 -24.59 -10.30 2.84
N VAL A 55 -24.77 -11.21 1.89
CA VAL A 55 -24.08 -12.52 1.85
C VAL A 55 -23.25 -12.59 0.58
N LEU A 56 -21.97 -12.98 0.68
CA LEU A 56 -21.10 -13.11 -0.48
C LEU A 56 -21.66 -14.19 -1.42
N GLY A 57 -22.21 -13.79 -2.55
CA GLY A 57 -22.89 -14.69 -3.48
C GLY A 57 -21.89 -15.46 -4.35
N LYS A 58 -21.01 -14.73 -5.04
CA LYS A 58 -20.00 -15.31 -5.94
C LYS A 58 -18.80 -14.41 -6.12
N ILE A 59 -17.61 -15.00 -6.14
CA ILE A 59 -16.36 -14.32 -6.47
C ILE A 59 -16.16 -14.37 -7.99
N LEU A 60 -15.99 -13.20 -8.62
CA LEU A 60 -15.76 -13.09 -10.07
C LEU A 60 -14.27 -13.09 -10.42
N ILE A 61 -13.43 -12.55 -9.53
CA ILE A 61 -11.98 -12.50 -9.69
C ILE A 61 -11.28 -13.24 -8.56
N ALA A 62 -10.43 -14.22 -8.90
CA ALA A 62 -9.69 -15.01 -7.93
C ALA A 62 -8.56 -14.20 -7.26
N GLY A 63 -8.22 -14.58 -6.02
CA GLY A 63 -7.00 -14.09 -5.36
C GLY A 63 -5.75 -14.43 -6.16
N GLY A 64 -4.78 -13.52 -6.16
CA GLY A 64 -3.56 -13.54 -6.96
C GLY A 64 -3.69 -12.92 -8.36
N THR A 65 -4.86 -12.38 -8.73
CA THR A 65 -5.05 -11.76 -10.06
C THR A 65 -4.47 -10.35 -10.08
N GLN A 66 -3.56 -10.08 -11.02
CA GLN A 66 -2.93 -8.76 -11.23
C GLN A 66 -3.66 -7.97 -12.33
N GLY A 67 -3.57 -6.63 -12.29
CA GLY A 67 -4.06 -5.76 -13.35
C GLY A 67 -5.60 -5.65 -13.42
N VAL A 68 -6.27 -5.71 -12.28
CA VAL A 68 -7.73 -5.52 -12.20
C VAL A 68 -8.03 -4.03 -12.25
N ALA A 69 -8.71 -3.58 -13.30
CA ALA A 69 -9.03 -2.16 -13.47
C ALA A 69 -10.03 -1.66 -12.40
N VAL A 70 -9.89 -0.40 -12.00
CA VAL A 70 -10.83 0.27 -11.09
C VAL A 70 -12.24 0.27 -11.69
N ASN A 71 -13.26 0.14 -10.83
CA ASN A 71 -14.68 -0.05 -11.20
C ASN A 71 -15.02 -1.39 -11.89
N THR A 72 -14.08 -2.35 -11.93
CA THR A 72 -14.39 -3.70 -12.44
C THR A 72 -15.13 -4.50 -11.36
N PRO A 73 -16.24 -5.20 -11.70
CA PRO A 73 -16.89 -6.11 -10.76
C PRO A 73 -15.97 -7.27 -10.35
N ILE A 74 -15.69 -7.38 -9.04
CA ILE A 74 -14.81 -8.40 -8.46
C ILE A 74 -15.59 -9.49 -7.72
N ALA A 75 -16.77 -9.19 -7.21
CA ALA A 75 -17.67 -10.15 -6.57
C ALA A 75 -19.14 -9.67 -6.62
N LEU A 76 -20.06 -10.57 -6.31
CA LEU A 76 -21.49 -10.30 -6.21
C LEU A 76 -21.95 -10.57 -4.77
N LEU A 77 -22.64 -9.61 -4.19
CA LEU A 77 -23.27 -9.69 -2.88
C LEU A 77 -24.78 -9.90 -3.05
N LEU A 78 -25.36 -10.80 -2.25
CA LEU A 78 -26.79 -11.09 -2.20
C LEU A 78 -27.40 -10.40 -0.98
N GLU A 79 -28.53 -9.73 -1.14
CA GLU A 79 -29.29 -9.17 -0.02
C GLU A 79 -29.93 -10.29 0.85
N GLU A 80 -30.21 -9.97 2.11
CA GLU A 80 -30.74 -10.91 3.10
C GLU A 80 -32.11 -11.47 2.65
N GLY A 81 -32.13 -12.75 2.23
CA GLY A 81 -33.35 -13.46 1.83
C GLY A 81 -33.45 -13.88 0.35
N GLU A 82 -32.42 -13.69 -0.47
CA GLU A 82 -32.44 -14.09 -1.89
C GLU A 82 -31.71 -15.42 -2.20
N ASP A 83 -32.29 -16.18 -3.14
CA ASP A 83 -31.81 -17.49 -3.58
C ASP A 83 -30.65 -17.38 -4.57
N LYS A 84 -29.72 -18.35 -4.54
CA LYS A 84 -28.52 -18.46 -5.41
C LYS A 84 -28.81 -18.51 -6.92
N SER A 85 -30.09 -18.46 -7.32
CA SER A 85 -30.54 -18.49 -8.70
C SER A 85 -30.33 -17.17 -9.46
N ALA A 86 -30.04 -16.05 -8.77
CA ALA A 86 -29.76 -14.75 -9.40
C ALA A 86 -28.34 -14.65 -10.03
N LEU A 87 -27.42 -15.54 -9.66
CA LEU A 87 -26.01 -15.55 -10.11
C LEU A 87 -25.82 -16.05 -11.56
N LYS A 88 -26.90 -16.42 -12.25
CA LYS A 88 -26.85 -17.10 -13.56
C LYS A 88 -26.79 -16.16 -14.77
N ASN A 89 -26.98 -14.84 -14.59
CA ASN A 89 -27.11 -13.89 -15.71
C ASN A 89 -26.02 -12.80 -15.77
N ALA A 90 -24.94 -12.88 -15.00
CA ALA A 90 -23.78 -12.03 -15.22
C ALA A 90 -22.96 -12.56 -16.40
N VAL A 91 -23.38 -12.20 -17.61
CA VAL A 91 -22.62 -12.41 -18.84
C VAL A 91 -21.36 -11.58 -18.75
N ILE A 92 -20.23 -12.28 -18.65
CA ILE A 92 -18.90 -11.71 -18.71
C ILE A 92 -18.71 -11.12 -20.11
N SER A 93 -18.75 -9.80 -20.22
CA SER A 93 -18.08 -9.11 -21.33
C SER A 93 -16.58 -9.22 -21.09
N GLN A 94 -16.03 -10.34 -21.54
CA GLN A 94 -14.61 -10.63 -21.58
C GLN A 94 -13.94 -9.55 -22.45
N PRO A 95 -12.94 -8.80 -21.96
CA PRO A 95 -12.10 -8.01 -22.83
C PRO A 95 -11.47 -8.95 -23.87
N ALA A 96 -11.66 -8.61 -25.14
CA ALA A 96 -11.21 -9.36 -26.28
C ALA A 96 -9.72 -9.74 -26.14
N ALA A 97 -9.44 -11.03 -26.22
CA ALA A 97 -8.10 -11.55 -26.43
C ALA A 97 -7.53 -10.94 -27.72
N ALA A 98 -6.50 -10.10 -27.56
CA ALA A 98 -5.68 -9.64 -28.67
C ALA A 98 -4.85 -10.83 -29.23
N PRO A 99 -4.52 -10.83 -30.53
CA PRO A 99 -4.11 -12.03 -31.26
C PRO A 99 -2.75 -12.58 -30.80
N SER A 100 -2.66 -13.90 -30.68
CA SER A 100 -1.40 -14.62 -30.47
C SER A 100 -0.41 -14.32 -31.60
N ALA A 101 0.74 -13.75 -31.24
CA ALA A 101 1.92 -13.73 -32.09
C ALA A 101 2.59 -15.13 -32.14
N PRO A 102 3.20 -15.53 -33.26
CA PRO A 102 3.61 -16.91 -33.52
C PRO A 102 4.82 -17.34 -32.70
N ALA A 103 4.85 -18.63 -32.38
CA ALA A 103 5.91 -19.34 -31.66
C ALA A 103 7.29 -19.20 -32.34
N PRO A 104 8.37 -18.95 -31.59
CA PRO A 104 9.73 -19.14 -32.10
C PRO A 104 10.13 -20.62 -32.05
N ALA A 105 10.84 -21.04 -33.11
CA ALA A 105 11.44 -22.35 -33.29
C ALA A 105 12.63 -22.60 -32.31
N PRO A 106 13.07 -23.85 -32.10
CA PRO A 106 13.91 -24.23 -30.97
C PRO A 106 15.37 -23.81 -31.14
N THR A 107 15.94 -23.24 -30.08
CA THR A 107 17.37 -22.90 -29.96
C THR A 107 18.12 -24.03 -29.23
N PRO A 108 19.41 -24.30 -29.51
CA PRO A 108 20.14 -25.47 -28.98
C PRO A 108 20.36 -25.42 -27.46
N PRO A 109 20.68 -26.56 -26.81
CA PRO A 109 20.79 -26.63 -25.36
C PRO A 109 22.01 -25.84 -24.86
N GLN A 110 21.77 -24.79 -24.07
CA GLN A 110 22.81 -24.15 -23.27
C GLN A 110 23.03 -24.93 -21.97
N ALA A 111 24.29 -24.95 -21.57
CA ALA A 111 24.82 -25.65 -20.42
C ALA A 111 24.16 -25.21 -19.10
N VAL A 112 23.94 -26.20 -18.23
CA VAL A 112 23.49 -26.05 -16.85
C VAL A 112 24.45 -25.13 -16.08
N SER A 113 23.99 -23.93 -15.76
CA SER A 113 24.55 -23.08 -14.71
C SER A 113 24.11 -23.59 -13.33
N PRO A 114 24.98 -23.53 -12.31
CA PRO A 114 24.63 -23.98 -10.96
C PRO A 114 23.51 -23.12 -10.35
N PRO A 115 22.74 -23.66 -9.38
CA PRO A 115 21.61 -22.96 -8.79
C PRO A 115 22.04 -21.64 -8.14
N PRO A 116 21.19 -20.60 -8.19
CA PRO A 116 21.48 -19.33 -7.56
C PRO A 116 21.67 -19.53 -6.05
N ALA A 117 22.77 -19.01 -5.54
CA ALA A 117 22.99 -18.90 -4.11
C ALA A 117 21.84 -18.09 -3.52
N THR A 118 21.14 -18.68 -2.55
CA THR A 118 20.18 -17.98 -1.70
C THR A 118 20.87 -16.74 -1.12
N PRO A 119 20.30 -15.53 -1.27
CA PRO A 119 20.77 -14.38 -0.54
C PRO A 119 20.74 -14.72 0.94
N SER A 120 21.90 -14.75 1.58
CA SER A 120 21.96 -14.80 3.04
C SER A 120 21.25 -13.55 3.52
N ALA A 121 20.11 -13.72 4.18
CA ALA A 121 19.42 -12.63 4.86
C ALA A 121 20.46 -11.88 5.70
N PRO A 122 20.55 -10.54 5.62
CA PRO A 122 21.44 -9.80 6.50
C PRO A 122 21.12 -10.22 7.92
N LEU A 123 22.16 -10.58 8.69
CA LEU A 123 22.04 -10.75 10.13
C LEU A 123 21.25 -9.54 10.64
N GLN A 124 20.02 -9.76 11.11
CA GLN A 124 19.32 -8.75 11.88
C GLN A 124 20.21 -8.49 13.09
N ALA A 125 20.97 -7.40 13.06
CA ALA A 125 21.60 -6.87 14.24
C ALA A 125 20.45 -6.68 15.24
N GLN A 126 20.43 -7.50 16.28
CA GLN A 126 19.47 -7.33 17.36
C GLN A 126 19.71 -5.92 17.89
N ALA A 127 18.72 -5.05 17.69
CA ALA A 127 18.75 -3.73 18.30
C ALA A 127 18.96 -3.95 19.81
N PRO A 128 19.92 -3.25 20.44
CA PRO A 128 20.11 -3.37 21.87
C PRO A 128 18.78 -3.11 22.57
N ALA A 129 18.43 -3.94 23.55
CA ALA A 129 17.22 -3.74 24.33
C ALA A 129 17.26 -2.32 24.92
N GLU A 130 16.30 -1.48 24.52
CA GLU A 130 16.18 -0.14 25.08
C GLU A 130 15.87 -0.26 26.58
N SER A 131 16.59 0.50 27.40
CA SER A 131 16.32 0.56 28.82
C SER A 131 14.92 1.13 29.07
N GLU A 132 14.13 0.52 29.96
CA GLU A 132 12.85 1.08 30.37
C GLU A 132 13.05 2.51 30.91
N TRP A 133 12.33 3.48 30.32
CA TRP A 133 12.37 4.87 30.76
C TRP A 133 11.71 5.01 32.14
N SER A 134 12.50 5.29 33.18
CA SER A 134 12.02 5.49 34.55
C SER A 134 11.81 6.96 34.92
N GLY A 135 11.85 7.87 33.94
CA GLY A 135 11.77 9.31 34.15
C GLY A 135 10.34 9.86 34.15
N LYS A 136 10.19 11.16 34.43
CA LYS A 136 8.90 11.85 34.36
C LYS A 136 8.49 12.06 32.91
N THR A 137 7.35 11.50 32.51
CA THR A 137 6.74 11.78 31.20
C THR A 137 6.12 13.17 31.19
N ILE A 138 6.26 13.87 30.07
CA ILE A 138 5.58 15.15 29.81
C ILE A 138 4.61 14.98 28.64
N THR A 139 3.49 15.71 28.69
CA THR A 139 2.54 15.74 27.57
C THR A 139 3.03 16.73 26.53
N LEU A 140 3.19 16.26 25.30
CA LEU A 140 3.60 17.06 24.14
C LEU A 140 2.65 16.79 22.99
N THR A 141 2.55 17.73 22.05
CA THR A 141 1.96 17.44 20.75
C THR A 141 2.91 16.53 19.94
N LEU A 142 2.36 15.74 19.02
CA LEU A 142 3.17 14.91 18.13
C LEU A 142 4.22 15.72 17.37
N ARG A 143 3.87 16.95 16.98
CA ARG A 143 4.76 17.90 16.31
C ARG A 143 5.97 18.25 17.16
N GLU A 144 5.74 18.60 18.42
CA GLU A 144 6.82 18.92 19.37
C GLU A 144 7.70 17.71 19.64
N ALA A 145 7.10 16.52 19.82
CA ALA A 145 7.85 15.29 20.02
C ALA A 145 8.79 14.97 18.84
N LEU A 146 8.29 15.09 17.59
CA LEU A 146 9.12 14.87 16.39
C LEU A 146 10.21 15.91 16.25
N ARG A 147 9.89 17.20 16.47
CA ARG A 147 10.87 18.29 16.43
C ARG A 147 12.00 18.05 17.44
N ASP A 148 11.63 17.78 18.68
CA ASP A 148 12.57 17.68 19.79
C ASP A 148 13.47 16.44 19.63
N ALA A 149 12.91 15.31 19.16
CA ALA A 149 13.68 14.12 18.84
C ALA A 149 14.69 14.37 17.70
N MET A 150 14.28 15.04 16.62
CA MET A 150 15.21 15.41 15.54
C MET A 150 16.29 16.37 16.03
N ALA A 151 15.93 17.39 16.81
CA ALA A 151 16.87 18.35 17.35
C ALA A 151 17.89 17.68 18.29
N GLU A 152 17.46 16.73 19.11
CA GLU A 152 18.34 15.95 19.99
C GLU A 152 19.41 15.20 19.19
N GLU A 153 19.01 14.46 18.16
CA GLU A 153 19.96 13.71 17.33
C GLU A 153 20.85 14.64 16.48
N MET A 154 20.32 15.77 16.00
CA MET A 154 21.11 16.77 15.30
C MET A 154 22.14 17.46 16.20
N ARG A 155 21.85 17.65 17.49
CA ARG A 155 22.84 18.14 18.48
C ARG A 155 23.91 17.09 18.78
N ARG A 156 23.50 15.82 18.84
CA ARG A 156 24.38 14.69 19.18
C ARG A 156 25.39 14.39 18.09
N ASP A 157 24.97 14.37 16.83
CA ASP A 157 25.81 13.99 15.70
C ASP A 157 25.81 15.09 14.62
N PRO A 158 26.97 15.69 14.28
CA PRO A 158 27.07 16.72 13.25
C PRO A 158 26.76 16.22 11.83
N LEU A 159 26.74 14.91 11.60
CA LEU A 159 26.44 14.30 10.29
C LEU A 159 24.94 14.10 10.06
N VAL A 160 24.10 14.26 11.07
CA VAL A 160 22.65 14.20 10.91
C VAL A 160 22.17 15.50 10.25
N PHE A 161 21.32 15.42 9.23
CA PHE A 161 20.71 16.60 8.64
C PHE A 161 19.29 16.28 8.19
N LEU A 162 18.44 17.30 8.14
CA LEU A 162 17.08 17.22 7.66
C LEU A 162 17.04 17.73 6.21
N MET A 163 16.50 16.92 5.30
CA MET A 163 16.26 17.32 3.92
C MET A 163 14.85 16.94 3.49
N GLY A 164 14.19 17.80 2.73
CA GLY A 164 12.84 17.54 2.24
C GLY A 164 12.21 18.75 1.58
N GLU A 165 10.96 18.59 1.14
CA GLU A 165 10.17 19.69 0.61
C GLU A 165 9.60 20.53 1.76
N GLU A 166 9.78 21.86 1.69
CA GLU A 166 9.25 22.81 2.67
C GLU A 166 9.56 22.40 4.13
N VAL A 167 10.81 22.04 4.41
CA VAL A 167 11.29 21.65 5.74
C VAL A 167 12.17 22.71 6.40
N ALA A 168 12.77 23.63 5.65
CA ALA A 168 13.69 24.62 6.19
C ALA A 168 13.02 26.00 6.29
N GLN A 169 12.74 26.62 5.14
CA GLN A 169 12.15 27.95 5.09
C GLN A 169 10.76 27.95 5.72
N TYR A 170 10.33 29.12 6.20
CA TYR A 170 9.05 29.31 6.87
C TYR A 170 8.80 28.38 8.06
N GLN A 171 9.86 27.83 8.68
CA GLN A 171 9.76 26.84 9.78
C GLN A 171 9.13 25.51 9.36
N GLY A 172 9.13 25.23 8.06
CA GLY A 172 8.45 24.11 7.45
C GLY A 172 6.93 24.22 7.39
N ALA A 173 6.31 23.49 6.46
CA ALA A 173 4.87 23.54 6.18
C ALA A 173 4.03 23.22 7.42
N TYR A 174 4.37 22.12 8.11
CA TYR A 174 3.67 21.65 9.30
C TYR A 174 4.32 22.07 10.62
N LYS A 175 5.29 23.00 10.61
CA LYS A 175 6.06 23.45 11.80
C LYS A 175 6.71 22.34 12.63
N VAL A 176 6.97 21.17 12.03
CA VAL A 176 7.70 20.07 12.69
C VAL A 176 9.19 20.41 12.78
N SER A 177 9.73 21.20 11.86
CA SER A 177 11.12 21.66 11.84
C SER A 177 11.30 23.07 12.41
N GLN A 178 10.33 23.56 13.19
CA GLN A 178 10.34 24.91 13.72
C GLN A 178 11.61 25.19 14.53
N GLY A 179 12.34 26.25 14.14
CA GLY A 179 13.59 26.67 14.81
C GLY A 179 14.82 25.86 14.43
N LEU A 180 14.69 24.72 13.72
CA LEU A 180 15.84 23.89 13.36
C LEU A 180 16.76 24.60 12.35
N LEU A 181 16.20 25.34 11.39
CA LEU A 181 17.02 26.09 10.43
C LEU A 181 17.84 27.18 11.13
N ASP A 182 17.23 27.89 12.09
CA ASP A 182 17.92 28.93 12.86
C ASP A 182 19.02 28.34 13.76
N GLU A 183 18.77 27.14 14.32
CA GLU A 183 19.71 26.46 15.21
C GLU A 183 20.88 25.77 14.47
N PHE A 184 20.60 25.05 13.38
CA PHE A 184 21.56 24.17 12.71
C PHE A 184 22.07 24.70 11.36
N GLY A 185 21.43 25.73 10.81
CA GLY A 185 21.83 26.39 9.57
C GLY A 185 21.40 25.67 8.29
N ASP A 186 21.60 26.37 7.18
CA ASP A 186 21.22 25.99 5.81
C ASP A 186 21.93 24.73 5.28
N ARG A 187 23.06 24.36 5.87
CA ARG A 187 23.80 23.13 5.54
C ARG A 187 23.21 21.87 6.17
N ARG A 188 22.38 22.02 7.21
CA ARG A 188 21.83 20.88 7.98
C ARG A 188 20.31 20.82 7.98
N VAL A 189 19.64 21.88 7.55
CA VAL A 189 18.19 21.87 7.28
C VAL A 189 18.00 22.40 5.85
N ILE A 190 17.72 21.48 4.93
CA ILE A 190 17.86 21.71 3.49
C ILE A 190 16.49 21.54 2.83
N ASP A 191 16.00 22.61 2.22
CA ASP A 191 14.88 22.51 1.29
C ASP A 191 15.37 21.89 -0.02
N THR A 192 14.77 20.77 -0.39
CA THR A 192 15.00 20.12 -1.68
C THR A 192 13.92 20.56 -2.67
N PRO A 193 14.27 20.81 -3.95
CA PRO A 193 13.28 21.13 -4.96
C PRO A 193 12.29 19.99 -5.13
N ILE A 194 11.03 20.36 -5.39
CA ILE A 194 9.99 19.43 -5.83
C ILE A 194 10.50 18.77 -7.12
N THR A 195 10.80 17.48 -7.06
CA THR A 195 11.29 16.73 -8.24
C THR A 195 10.10 16.27 -9.07
N GLU A 196 9.24 17.20 -9.47
CA GLU A 196 8.13 16.94 -10.38
C GLU A 196 8.56 17.34 -11.79
N MET A 197 9.29 16.45 -12.46
CA MET A 197 9.27 16.37 -13.94
C MET A 197 7.94 15.75 -14.43
N GLY A 198 6.84 15.97 -13.72
CA GLY A 198 5.63 15.14 -13.80
C GLY A 198 4.31 15.90 -13.68
N PHE A 199 4.28 17.20 -14.02
CA PHE A 199 3.04 17.88 -14.39
C PHE A 199 2.86 17.85 -15.91
#